data_AF-A0A2N2IZ64-F1
#
_entry.id   AF-A0A2N2IZ64-F1
#
_cell.length_a   1.000
_cell.length_b   1.000
_cell.length_c   1.000
_cell.angle_alpha   90.00
_cell.angle_beta   90.00
_cell.angle_gamma   90.00
#
_symmetry.space_group_name_H-M   'P 1'
#
loop_
_entity.id
_entity.type
_entity.pdbx_description
1 polymer ?
#
loop_
_entity_poly.entity_id
_entity_poly.type
_entity_poly.pdbx_seq_one_letter_code
_entity_poly.pdbx_strand_id
1 'polypeptide(L)'
;MDMKFKDWPFDKNEDVYLHWLRSPYHAGQHKQWQMQAVFRRENGTLHDLAMPWGALPAFRLGWAYREGKPTGVNHLGTRMQIRFCSSPKVSICDAISVPRQYELRTRFNLREKCVVIWNRGERIVVPCLEVIRAYFAPNRMMAAELLGPDLFTDVCTSTLTTGHAHLKFSERVAIASLSIEVVKRMAVVLFDGEFRAAWKKVWASVSNGGGENMRNGEYAHPLHAEPPAIPGSSWVVRGMKIEKTIL
;
A
#
# COMPACT_ATOMS: atom_id res chain seq x y z
N MET A 1 8.18 -15.22 5.99
CA MET A 1 9.57 -14.73 6.00
C MET A 1 9.64 -13.67 7.08
N ASP A 2 10.36 -13.97 8.17
CA ASP A 2 10.48 -13.07 9.34
C ASP A 2 11.39 -11.90 8.97
N MET A 3 10.79 -10.74 8.70
CA MET A 3 11.54 -9.49 8.51
C MET A 3 11.85 -8.91 9.89
N LYS A 4 13.14 -8.74 10.20
CA LYS A 4 13.62 -7.99 11.37
C LYS A 4 14.34 -6.74 10.86
N PHE A 5 13.88 -5.56 11.24
CA PHE A 5 14.50 -4.29 10.83
C PHE A 5 15.83 -4.12 11.58
N LYS A 6 16.93 -3.86 10.85
CA LYS A 6 18.27 -3.74 11.44
C LYS A 6 18.41 -2.53 12.37
N ASP A 7 17.77 -1.41 12.02
CA ASP A 7 17.89 -0.13 12.72
C ASP A 7 16.55 0.24 13.37
N TRP A 8 16.09 -0.59 14.31
CA TRP A 8 14.85 -0.34 15.06
C TRP A 8 15.17 0.60 16.25
N PRO A 9 14.80 1.89 16.21
CA PRO A 9 15.24 2.88 17.19
C PRO A 9 14.30 2.99 18.41
N PHE A 10 13.47 1.99 18.60
CA PHE A 10 12.50 1.92 19.70
C PHE A 10 13.04 1.03 20.79
N ASP A 11 12.55 1.25 22.00
CA ASP A 11 13.02 0.54 23.17
C ASP A 11 12.69 -0.95 23.07
N LYS A 12 13.50 -1.78 23.72
CA LYS A 12 13.27 -3.23 23.73
C LYS A 12 11.90 -3.51 24.35
N ASN A 13 11.10 -4.33 23.69
CA ASN A 13 9.72 -4.65 24.06
C ASN A 13 8.71 -3.49 23.97
N GLU A 14 9.09 -2.32 23.46
CA GLU A 14 8.15 -1.22 23.21
C GLU A 14 7.23 -1.56 22.03
N ASP A 15 5.92 -1.35 22.24
CA ASP A 15 4.94 -1.36 21.16
C ASP A 15 4.84 0.03 20.54
N VAL A 16 5.03 0.09 19.23
CA VAL A 16 4.80 1.29 18.43
C VAL A 16 3.83 1.01 17.30
N TYR A 17 3.03 2.01 16.96
CA TYR A 17 1.92 1.84 16.03
C TYR A 17 2.28 2.43 14.68
N LEU A 18 2.05 1.71 13.59
CA LEU A 18 2.19 2.31 12.27
C LEU A 18 1.08 3.37 12.09
N HIS A 19 1.50 4.63 12.07
CA HIS A 19 0.63 5.79 11.95
C HIS A 19 0.43 6.21 10.50
N TRP A 20 1.46 6.12 9.66
CA TRP A 20 1.31 6.49 8.25
C TRP A 20 2.37 5.84 7.37
N LEU A 21 2.10 5.80 6.07
CA LEU A 21 3.06 5.40 5.04
C LEU A 21 3.20 6.53 4.05
N ARG A 22 4.43 6.87 3.69
CA ARG A 22 4.73 7.88 2.68
C ARG A 22 5.14 7.23 1.36
N SER A 23 4.88 7.97 0.29
CA SER A 23 5.18 7.58 -1.08
C SER A 23 6.67 7.26 -1.29
N PRO A 24 6.98 6.37 -2.25
CA PRO A 24 8.33 5.89 -2.45
C PRO A 24 9.24 6.96 -3.04
N TYR A 25 10.53 6.78 -2.83
CA TYR A 25 11.59 7.64 -3.33
C TYR A 25 12.84 6.80 -3.62
N HIS A 26 13.75 7.36 -4.41
CA HIS A 26 15.06 6.76 -4.64
C HIS A 26 16.04 7.20 -3.56
N ALA A 27 16.72 6.23 -2.94
CA ALA A 27 17.74 6.49 -1.91
C ALA A 27 19.06 5.77 -2.21
N GLY A 28 20.15 6.35 -1.71
CA GLY A 28 21.50 5.77 -1.78
C GLY A 28 22.12 5.76 -3.18
N GLN A 29 23.37 5.28 -3.27
CA GLN A 29 24.16 5.32 -4.51
C GLN A 29 23.55 4.50 -5.66
N HIS A 30 22.84 3.42 -5.33
CA HIS A 30 22.19 2.54 -6.31
C HIS A 30 20.74 2.96 -6.62
N LYS A 31 20.28 4.12 -6.13
CA LYS A 31 18.90 4.62 -6.32
C LYS A 31 17.85 3.53 -6.02
N GLN A 32 17.98 2.86 -4.89
CA GLN A 32 17.01 1.82 -4.53
C GLN A 32 15.69 2.46 -4.13
N TRP A 33 14.57 1.84 -4.51
CA TRP A 33 13.24 2.25 -4.08
C TRP A 33 13.08 2.03 -2.57
N GLN A 34 12.85 3.13 -1.86
CA GLN A 34 12.52 3.16 -0.44
C GLN A 34 11.19 3.87 -0.21
N MET A 35 10.66 3.74 1.00
CA MET A 35 9.48 4.46 1.50
C MET A 35 9.73 4.84 2.96
N GLN A 36 8.92 5.76 3.50
CA GLN A 36 8.98 6.07 4.92
C GLN A 36 7.74 5.51 5.64
N ALA A 37 7.99 4.73 6.69
CA ALA A 37 6.99 4.33 7.65
C ALA A 37 7.01 5.30 8.84
N VAL A 38 5.88 5.94 9.11
CA VAL A 38 5.71 6.85 10.24
C VAL A 38 5.12 6.05 11.39
N PHE A 39 5.89 5.88 12.46
CA PHE A 39 5.46 5.21 13.67
C PHE A 39 5.04 6.21 14.74
N ARG A 40 4.06 5.84 15.55
CA ARG A 40 3.61 6.59 16.73
C ARG A 40 3.85 5.78 17.98
N ARG A 41 4.57 6.36 18.94
CA ARG A 41 4.71 5.82 20.31
C ARG A 41 3.43 6.07 21.11
N GLU A 42 3.26 5.37 22.23
CA GLU A 42 2.10 5.54 23.12
C GLU A 42 1.96 7.00 23.63
N ASN A 43 3.08 7.65 23.94
CA ASN A 43 3.12 9.07 24.34
C ASN A 43 2.75 10.06 23.21
N GLY A 44 2.43 9.56 22.00
CA GLY A 44 2.04 10.36 20.85
C GLY A 44 3.19 10.91 20.01
N THR A 45 4.45 10.62 20.34
CA THR A 45 5.61 11.01 19.54
C THR A 45 5.63 10.26 18.21
N LEU A 46 5.91 10.96 17.12
CA LEU A 46 6.07 10.37 15.79
C LEU A 46 7.55 10.15 15.46
N HIS A 47 7.86 9.01 14.84
CA HIS A 47 9.19 8.68 14.37
C HIS A 47 9.12 8.10 12.96
N ASP A 48 9.88 8.68 12.05
CA ASP A 48 9.94 8.24 10.65
C ASP A 48 11.03 7.19 10.50
N LEU A 49 10.77 6.11 9.76
CA LEU A 49 11.76 5.09 9.41
C LEU A 49 11.80 4.87 7.89
N ALA A 50 12.99 4.98 7.31
CA ALA A 50 13.25 4.59 5.94
C ALA A 50 13.22 3.06 5.81
N MET A 51 12.47 2.56 4.84
CA MET A 51 12.24 1.14 4.62
C MET A 51 12.37 0.80 3.13
N PRO A 52 12.93 -0.36 2.77
CA PRO A 52 12.88 -0.82 1.39
C PRO A 52 11.42 -0.90 0.92
N TRP A 53 11.13 -0.44 -0.30
CA TRP A 53 9.77 -0.46 -0.85
C TRP A 53 9.14 -1.86 -0.82
N GLY A 54 9.94 -2.89 -1.12
CA GLY A 54 9.50 -4.29 -1.07
C GLY A 54 9.02 -4.77 0.31
N ALA A 55 9.22 -3.99 1.38
CA ALA A 55 8.72 -4.29 2.72
C ALA A 55 7.25 -3.86 2.92
N LEU A 56 6.65 -3.08 2.01
CA LEU A 56 5.26 -2.60 2.06
C LEU A 56 4.22 -3.63 2.52
N PRO A 57 4.22 -4.90 2.04
CA PRO A 57 3.21 -5.90 2.45
C PRO A 57 3.16 -6.15 3.97
N ALA A 58 4.26 -5.92 4.68
CA ALA A 58 4.37 -6.14 6.12
C ALA A 58 3.82 -4.98 6.97
N PHE A 59 3.54 -3.82 6.36
CA PHE A 59 3.14 -2.60 7.06
C PHE A 59 1.63 -2.38 6.97
N ARG A 60 0.92 -2.40 8.09
CA ARG A 60 -0.54 -2.21 8.12
C ARG A 60 -0.88 -1.06 9.06
N LEU A 61 -1.64 -0.09 8.57
CA LEU A 61 -1.99 1.09 9.37
C LEU A 61 -2.71 0.66 10.66
N GLY A 62 -2.30 1.28 11.78
CA GLY A 62 -2.82 1.01 13.11
C GLY A 62 -2.34 -0.26 13.78
N TRP A 63 -1.54 -1.10 13.11
CA TRP A 63 -0.95 -2.27 13.74
C TRP A 63 0.19 -1.85 14.68
N ALA A 64 0.30 -2.57 15.80
CA ALA A 64 1.44 -2.49 16.68
C ALA A 64 2.61 -3.33 16.13
N TYR A 65 3.80 -2.81 16.33
CA TYR A 65 5.06 -3.42 15.96
C TYR A 65 5.99 -3.40 17.17
N ARG A 66 6.69 -4.50 17.37
CA ARG A 66 7.67 -4.70 18.44
C ARG A 66 8.91 -5.34 17.87
N GLU A 67 10.07 -4.76 18.14
CA GLU A 67 11.36 -5.22 17.61
C GLU A 67 11.32 -5.45 16.08
N GLY A 68 10.56 -4.60 15.38
CA GLY A 68 10.37 -4.65 13.94
C GLY A 68 9.46 -5.74 13.41
N LYS A 69 8.69 -6.42 14.28
CA LYS A 69 7.71 -7.43 13.87
C LYS A 69 6.29 -6.98 14.20
N PRO A 70 5.29 -7.24 13.34
CA PRO A 70 3.90 -6.98 13.69
C PRO A 70 3.48 -7.87 14.86
N THR A 71 2.82 -7.30 15.87
CA THR A 71 2.34 -8.05 17.05
C THR A 71 0.98 -8.72 16.81
N GLY A 72 0.29 -8.35 15.73
CA GLY A 72 -1.09 -8.76 15.44
C GLY A 72 -2.15 -7.91 16.13
N VAL A 73 -1.75 -7.02 17.06
CA VAL A 73 -2.65 -6.08 17.72
C VAL A 73 -2.87 -4.86 16.81
N ASN A 74 -4.11 -4.44 16.65
CA ASN A 74 -4.45 -3.21 15.93
C ASN A 74 -5.27 -2.29 16.84
N HIS A 75 -4.77 -1.08 17.03
CA HIS A 75 -5.33 -0.08 17.95
C HIS A 75 -6.20 0.97 17.24
N LEU A 76 -6.26 0.96 15.91
CA LEU A 76 -7.02 1.93 15.13
C LEU A 76 -8.26 1.28 14.52
N GLY A 77 -9.41 1.75 14.99
CA GLY A 77 -10.69 1.48 14.37
C GLY A 77 -11.27 0.10 14.62
N THR A 78 -12.43 -0.13 14.03
CA THR A 78 -13.22 -1.36 14.18
C THR A 78 -13.27 -2.11 12.85
N ARG A 79 -13.39 -3.43 12.93
CA ARG A 79 -13.61 -4.25 11.73
C ARG A 79 -15.02 -3.98 11.22
N MET A 80 -15.16 -3.68 9.94
CA MET A 80 -16.44 -3.42 9.29
C MET A 80 -16.49 -4.01 7.89
N GLN A 81 -17.70 -4.31 7.42
CA GLN A 81 -17.96 -4.78 6.06
C GLN A 81 -18.66 -3.68 5.28
N ILE A 82 -18.01 -3.20 4.23
CA ILE A 82 -18.55 -2.19 3.33
C ILE A 82 -19.03 -2.89 2.07
N ARG A 83 -20.32 -2.79 1.77
CA ARG A 83 -20.92 -3.36 0.55
C ARG A 83 -21.19 -2.26 -0.45
N PHE A 84 -20.78 -2.47 -1.70
CA PHE A 84 -21.04 -1.55 -2.80
C PHE A 84 -22.17 -2.11 -3.67
N CYS A 85 -23.21 -1.31 -3.94
CA CYS A 85 -24.32 -1.74 -4.80
C CYS A 85 -23.97 -1.71 -6.30
N SER A 86 -22.98 -0.90 -6.67
CA SER A 86 -22.42 -0.76 -8.02
C SER A 86 -20.90 -0.64 -7.91
N SER A 87 -20.17 -0.62 -9.02
CA SER A 87 -18.73 -0.37 -8.97
C SER A 87 -18.47 0.97 -8.25
N PRO A 88 -17.56 1.00 -7.26
CA PRO A 88 -17.28 2.23 -6.53
C PRO A 88 -16.75 3.30 -7.47
N LYS A 89 -17.40 4.46 -7.50
CA LYS A 89 -16.87 5.64 -8.16
C LYS A 89 -15.81 6.26 -7.25
N VAL A 90 -14.59 6.38 -7.77
CA VAL A 90 -13.42 6.81 -7.02
C VAL A 90 -12.95 8.17 -7.50
N SER A 91 -12.47 8.99 -6.56
CA SER A 91 -11.71 10.20 -6.85
C SER A 91 -10.45 10.22 -6.01
N ILE A 92 -9.36 10.79 -6.52
CA ILE A 92 -8.10 10.92 -5.77
C ILE A 92 -8.01 12.33 -5.20
N CYS A 93 -7.61 12.44 -3.93
CA CYS A 93 -7.33 13.71 -3.28
C CYS A 93 -6.07 13.60 -2.41
N ASP A 94 -5.62 14.75 -1.91
CA ASP A 94 -4.57 14.82 -0.90
C ASP A 94 -5.12 14.37 0.46
N ALA A 95 -4.25 13.80 1.29
CA ALA A 95 -4.56 13.29 2.61
C ALA A 95 -4.94 14.39 3.62
N ILE A 96 -4.81 15.67 3.27
CA ILE A 96 -5.47 16.76 4.00
C ILE A 96 -7.00 16.58 4.12
N SER A 97 -7.58 15.75 3.25
CA SER A 97 -8.98 15.33 3.29
C SER A 97 -9.31 14.31 4.38
N VAL A 98 -8.30 13.65 4.96
CA VAL A 98 -8.48 12.74 6.10
C VAL A 98 -9.06 13.52 7.28
N PRO A 99 -10.01 12.95 8.07
CA PRO A 99 -10.58 13.64 9.22
C PRO A 99 -9.51 14.15 10.18
N ARG A 100 -9.66 15.40 10.67
CA ARG A 100 -8.65 16.07 11.52
C ARG A 100 -8.36 15.34 12.82
N GLN A 101 -9.30 14.54 13.30
CA GLN A 101 -9.15 13.67 14.47
C GLN A 101 -8.05 12.61 14.25
N TYR A 102 -7.69 12.33 12.99
CA TYR A 102 -6.50 11.58 12.62
C TYR A 102 -5.36 12.54 12.29
N GLU A 103 -4.55 12.88 13.28
CA GLU A 103 -3.51 13.89 13.14
C GLU A 103 -2.34 13.43 12.26
N LEU A 104 -2.31 13.85 11.00
CA LEU A 104 -1.19 13.58 10.09
C LEU A 104 0.06 14.43 10.37
N ARG A 105 -0.10 15.57 11.07
CA ARG A 105 0.93 16.48 11.63
C ARG A 105 1.95 17.11 10.66
N THR A 106 2.37 16.45 9.58
CA THR A 106 3.40 16.95 8.67
C THR A 106 2.81 17.31 7.31
N ARG A 107 3.37 18.34 6.65
CA ARG A 107 2.97 18.71 5.29
C ARG A 107 3.17 17.58 4.28
N PHE A 108 4.19 16.75 4.47
CA PHE A 108 4.42 15.56 3.66
C PHE A 108 3.28 14.56 3.79
N ASN A 109 2.89 14.21 5.02
CA ASN A 109 1.77 13.31 5.24
C ASN A 109 0.46 13.85 4.65
N LEU A 110 0.23 15.17 4.72
CA LEU A 110 -0.98 15.81 4.19
C LEU A 110 -1.07 15.81 2.65
N ARG A 111 0.05 15.63 1.93
CA ARG A 111 0.11 15.60 0.46
C ARG A 111 0.06 14.20 -0.12
N GLU A 112 0.25 13.18 0.72
CA GLU A 112 0.04 11.79 0.33
C GLU A 112 -1.35 11.61 -0.26
N LYS A 113 -1.50 10.70 -1.22
CA LYS A 113 -2.75 10.56 -1.96
C LYS A 113 -3.68 9.58 -1.27
N CYS A 114 -4.97 9.90 -1.30
CA CYS A 114 -6.04 9.06 -0.82
C CYS A 114 -7.10 8.88 -1.91
N VAL A 115 -7.68 7.69 -1.95
CA VAL A 115 -8.91 7.41 -2.67
C VAL A 115 -10.08 7.84 -1.82
N VAL A 116 -11.02 8.56 -2.42
CA VAL A 116 -12.30 8.92 -1.83
C VAL A 116 -13.41 8.21 -2.58
N ILE A 117 -14.30 7.57 -1.83
CA ILE A 117 -15.47 6.85 -2.35
C ILE A 117 -16.70 7.30 -1.57
N TRP A 118 -17.75 7.66 -2.29
CA TRP A 118 -19.05 7.94 -1.67
C TRP A 118 -19.93 6.70 -1.76
N ASN A 119 -20.37 6.19 -0.62
CA ASN A 119 -21.23 5.01 -0.56
C ASN A 119 -22.32 5.21 0.49
N ARG A 120 -23.59 5.14 0.09
CA ARG A 120 -24.77 5.21 0.98
C ARG A 120 -24.74 6.40 1.97
N GLY A 121 -24.30 7.57 1.50
CA GLY A 121 -24.22 8.79 2.32
C GLY A 121 -22.99 8.87 3.25
N GLU A 122 -22.12 7.86 3.20
CA GLU A 122 -20.83 7.85 3.90
C GLU A 122 -19.69 8.16 2.93
N ARG A 123 -18.70 8.90 3.42
CA ARG A 123 -17.45 9.18 2.73
C ARG A 123 -16.41 8.16 3.18
N ILE A 124 -15.84 7.39 2.28
CA ILE A 124 -14.76 6.47 2.58
C ILE A 124 -13.47 7.08 2.05
N VAL A 125 -12.44 7.19 2.88
CA VAL A 125 -11.13 7.75 2.53
C VAL A 125 -10.09 6.67 2.80
N VAL A 126 -9.39 6.20 1.77
CA VAL A 126 -8.39 5.14 1.89
C VAL A 126 -7.05 5.64 1.35
N PRO A 127 -5.94 5.57 2.10
CA PRO A 127 -4.63 5.94 1.57
C PRO A 127 -4.27 5.10 0.34
N CYS A 128 -3.71 5.72 -0.70
CA CYS A 128 -3.35 5.00 -1.93
C CYS A 128 -2.35 3.88 -1.67
N LEU A 129 -1.41 4.08 -0.73
CA LEU A 129 -0.46 3.03 -0.32
C LEU A 129 -1.17 1.83 0.33
N GLU A 130 -2.30 2.05 1.01
CA GLU A 130 -3.09 0.96 1.60
C GLU A 130 -3.89 0.21 0.52
N VAL A 131 -4.39 0.91 -0.50
CA VAL A 131 -4.98 0.29 -1.70
C VAL A 131 -3.92 -0.58 -2.40
N ILE A 132 -2.73 -0.05 -2.63
CA ILE A 132 -1.60 -0.78 -3.22
C ILE A 132 -1.28 -2.02 -2.41
N ARG A 133 -1.09 -1.87 -1.10
CA ARG A 133 -0.76 -2.98 -0.22
C ARG A 133 -1.83 -4.06 -0.24
N ALA A 134 -3.10 -3.69 -0.25
CA ALA A 134 -4.21 -4.65 -0.21
C ALA A 134 -4.42 -5.39 -1.54
N TYR A 135 -4.32 -4.70 -2.67
CA TYR A 135 -4.67 -5.25 -3.98
C TYR A 135 -3.45 -5.70 -4.79
N PHE A 136 -2.34 -4.97 -4.73
CA PHE A 136 -1.24 -5.10 -5.69
C PHE A 136 0.07 -5.59 -5.06
N ALA A 137 0.26 -5.46 -3.75
CA ALA A 137 1.48 -5.86 -3.06
C ALA A 137 1.23 -6.93 -1.97
N PRO A 138 0.75 -8.14 -2.32
CA PRO A 138 0.59 -9.23 -1.35
C PRO A 138 1.93 -9.78 -0.84
N ASN A 139 3.02 -9.60 -1.60
CA ASN A 139 4.36 -10.01 -1.20
C ASN A 139 5.43 -9.01 -1.71
N ARG A 140 6.69 -9.24 -1.30
CA ARG A 140 7.83 -8.40 -1.64
C ARG A 140 8.08 -8.28 -3.15
N MET A 141 7.91 -9.37 -3.89
CA MET A 141 8.14 -9.40 -5.34
C MET A 141 7.09 -8.51 -6.04
N MET A 142 5.81 -8.70 -5.76
CA MET A 142 4.75 -7.90 -6.39
C MET A 142 4.85 -6.41 -6.01
N ALA A 143 5.29 -6.10 -4.78
CA ALA A 143 5.62 -4.72 -4.42
C ALA A 143 6.73 -4.16 -5.34
N ALA A 144 7.83 -4.89 -5.52
CA ALA A 144 8.95 -4.44 -6.36
C ALA A 144 8.53 -4.20 -7.82
N GLU A 145 7.78 -5.12 -8.41
CA GLU A 145 7.32 -5.03 -9.81
C GLU A 145 6.35 -3.87 -10.06
N LEU A 146 5.65 -3.38 -9.03
CA LEU A 146 4.68 -2.29 -9.16
C LEU A 146 5.32 -0.95 -9.56
N LEU A 147 6.59 -0.76 -9.21
CA LEU A 147 7.38 0.42 -9.60
C LEU A 147 8.25 0.14 -10.84
N GLY A 148 7.83 -0.82 -11.67
CA GLY A 148 8.42 -1.13 -12.97
C GLY A 148 7.43 -0.89 -14.13
N PRO A 149 7.93 -0.56 -15.34
CA PRO A 149 7.08 -0.31 -16.50
C PRO A 149 6.43 -1.58 -17.10
N ASP A 150 7.08 -2.73 -16.95
CA ASP A 150 6.83 -3.91 -17.79
C ASP A 150 6.03 -5.03 -17.09
N LEU A 151 5.09 -4.67 -16.21
CA LEU A 151 4.30 -5.63 -15.42
C LEU A 151 5.18 -6.70 -14.75
N PHE A 152 5.13 -7.94 -15.22
CA PHE A 152 5.87 -9.09 -14.68
C PHE A 152 6.80 -9.71 -15.73
N THR A 153 7.20 -8.98 -16.77
CA THR A 153 7.93 -9.56 -17.91
C THR A 153 9.25 -10.23 -17.51
N ASP A 154 9.96 -9.72 -16.49
CA ASP A 154 11.18 -10.34 -15.96
C ASP A 154 10.92 -11.49 -14.96
N VAL A 155 9.70 -11.57 -14.46
CA VAL A 155 9.27 -12.50 -13.41
C VAL A 155 8.64 -13.76 -14.01
N CYS A 156 7.79 -13.62 -15.03
CA CYS A 156 7.15 -14.75 -15.68
C CYS A 156 6.73 -14.49 -17.12
N THR A 157 6.56 -15.58 -17.85
CA THR A 157 5.79 -15.62 -19.10
C THR A 157 4.39 -16.15 -18.78
N SER A 158 3.37 -15.62 -19.47
CA SER A 158 1.98 -15.94 -19.15
C SER A 158 1.15 -16.16 -20.40
N THR A 159 0.32 -17.21 -20.39
CA THR A 159 -0.65 -17.50 -21.44
C THR A 159 -2.01 -17.82 -20.84
N LEU A 160 -3.08 -17.54 -21.60
CA LEU A 160 -4.45 -17.88 -21.23
C LEU A 160 -4.98 -18.88 -22.27
N THR A 161 -5.29 -20.09 -21.85
CA THR A 161 -5.83 -21.16 -22.70
C THR A 161 -7.12 -21.68 -22.09
N THR A 162 -8.23 -21.66 -22.85
CA THR A 162 -9.51 -22.28 -22.47
C THR A 162 -9.86 -22.19 -20.96
N GLY A 163 -9.96 -20.97 -20.43
CA GLY A 163 -10.32 -20.70 -19.03
C GLY A 163 -9.22 -20.93 -17.99
N HIS A 164 -8.01 -21.32 -18.40
CA HIS A 164 -6.88 -21.58 -17.53
C HIS A 164 -5.74 -20.59 -17.80
N ALA A 165 -5.26 -19.96 -16.73
CA ALA A 165 -4.09 -19.10 -16.77
C ALA A 165 -2.83 -19.94 -16.47
N HIS A 166 -1.89 -19.96 -17.40
CA HIS A 166 -0.60 -20.62 -17.24
C HIS A 166 0.49 -19.57 -17.05
N LEU A 167 1.18 -19.62 -15.91
CA LEU A 167 2.31 -18.75 -15.59
C LEU A 167 3.57 -19.60 -15.46
N LYS A 168 4.57 -19.33 -16.29
CA LYS A 168 5.91 -19.94 -16.20
C LYS A 168 6.88 -18.91 -15.64
N PHE A 169 7.30 -19.12 -14.40
CA PHE A 169 8.19 -18.24 -13.66
C PHE A 169 9.64 -18.38 -14.10
N SER A 170 10.39 -17.28 -14.06
CA SER A 170 11.82 -17.27 -14.32
C SER A 170 12.63 -17.79 -13.13
N GLU A 171 13.86 -18.23 -13.37
CA GLU A 171 14.77 -18.73 -12.32
C GLU A 171 15.17 -17.66 -11.29
N ARG A 172 14.94 -16.38 -11.60
CA ARG A 172 15.17 -15.25 -10.68
C ARG A 172 14.15 -15.22 -9.54
N VAL A 173 13.02 -15.89 -9.70
CA VAL A 173 11.93 -15.88 -8.74
C VAL A 173 12.13 -17.03 -7.74
N ALA A 174 12.39 -16.69 -6.49
CA ALA A 174 12.46 -17.69 -5.43
C ALA A 174 11.08 -18.37 -5.25
N ILE A 175 11.04 -19.70 -5.35
CA ILE A 175 9.80 -20.50 -5.18
C ILE A 175 9.08 -20.16 -3.87
N ALA A 176 9.83 -19.88 -2.80
CA ALA A 176 9.27 -19.49 -1.50
C ALA A 176 8.43 -18.19 -1.52
N SER A 177 8.52 -17.39 -2.58
CA SER A 177 7.71 -16.18 -2.77
C SER A 177 6.37 -16.45 -3.48
N LEU A 178 6.19 -17.63 -4.07
CA LEU A 178 5.06 -18.00 -4.92
C LEU A 178 3.99 -18.81 -4.17
N SER A 179 3.31 -18.17 -3.21
CA SER A 179 2.11 -18.79 -2.62
C SER A 179 0.97 -18.85 -3.63
N ILE A 180 -0.02 -19.71 -3.40
CA ILE A 180 -1.21 -19.82 -4.25
C ILE A 180 -1.91 -18.47 -4.38
N GLU A 181 -2.01 -17.69 -3.30
CA GLU A 181 -2.62 -16.35 -3.31
C GLU A 181 -1.83 -15.37 -4.17
N VAL A 182 -0.50 -15.40 -4.10
CA VAL A 182 0.37 -14.56 -4.94
C VAL A 182 0.19 -14.92 -6.41
N VAL A 183 0.26 -16.20 -6.77
CA VAL A 183 0.10 -16.65 -8.16
C VAL A 183 -1.29 -16.30 -8.69
N LYS A 184 -2.35 -16.50 -7.91
CA LYS A 184 -3.71 -16.07 -8.25
C LYS A 184 -3.77 -14.56 -8.46
N ARG A 185 -3.15 -13.76 -7.58
CA ARG A 185 -3.15 -12.30 -7.72
C ARG A 185 -2.43 -11.86 -8.98
N MET A 186 -1.29 -12.46 -9.29
CA MET A 186 -0.55 -12.19 -10.52
C MET A 186 -1.39 -12.54 -11.76
N ALA A 187 -2.03 -13.70 -11.78
CA ALA A 187 -2.91 -14.10 -12.87
C ALA A 187 -4.06 -13.08 -13.07
N VAL A 188 -4.67 -12.59 -11.98
CA VAL A 188 -5.70 -11.55 -12.07
C VAL A 188 -5.11 -10.26 -12.65
N VAL A 189 -3.98 -9.77 -12.17
CA VAL A 189 -3.32 -8.57 -12.74
C VAL A 189 -2.97 -8.77 -14.22
N LEU A 190 -2.55 -9.98 -14.60
CA LEU A 190 -2.16 -10.31 -15.97
C LEU A 190 -3.34 -10.48 -16.90
N PHE A 191 -4.51 -10.95 -16.46
CA PHE A 191 -5.59 -11.36 -17.38
C PHE A 191 -6.92 -10.62 -17.17
N ASP A 192 -7.13 -9.99 -16.02
CA ASP A 192 -8.30 -9.15 -15.77
C ASP A 192 -8.01 -7.69 -16.17
N GLY A 193 -8.85 -7.15 -17.06
CA GLY A 193 -8.65 -5.81 -17.62
C GLY A 193 -8.68 -4.69 -16.58
N GLU A 194 -9.56 -4.79 -15.57
CA GLU A 194 -9.72 -3.79 -14.52
C GLU A 194 -8.51 -3.80 -13.58
N PHE A 195 -8.06 -4.98 -13.15
CA PHE A 195 -6.85 -5.10 -12.34
C PHE A 195 -5.60 -4.65 -13.10
N ARG A 196 -5.47 -5.03 -14.38
CA ARG A 196 -4.33 -4.61 -15.20
C ARG A 196 -4.29 -3.10 -15.39
N ALA A 197 -5.45 -2.48 -15.65
CA ALA A 197 -5.55 -1.04 -15.79
C ALA A 197 -5.20 -0.32 -14.47
N ALA A 198 -5.75 -0.78 -13.35
CA ALA A 198 -5.47 -0.22 -12.03
C ALA A 198 -3.98 -0.36 -11.64
N TRP A 199 -3.34 -1.49 -11.95
CA TRP A 199 -1.89 -1.68 -11.77
C TRP A 199 -1.09 -0.65 -12.56
N LYS A 200 -1.38 -0.50 -13.87
CA LYS A 200 -0.66 0.43 -14.75
C LYS A 200 -0.79 1.90 -14.31
N LYS A 201 -1.92 2.28 -13.71
CA LYS A 201 -2.11 3.63 -13.16
C LYS A 201 -1.12 3.94 -12.03
N VAL A 202 -0.75 2.95 -11.22
CA VAL A 202 0.26 3.15 -10.16
C VAL A 202 1.60 3.53 -10.77
N TRP A 203 2.09 2.75 -11.73
CA TRP A 203 3.33 3.07 -12.43
C TRP A 203 3.27 4.43 -13.13
N ALA A 204 2.17 4.72 -13.84
CA ALA A 204 2.00 6.00 -14.54
C ALA A 204 2.10 7.21 -13.58
N SER A 205 1.67 7.06 -12.32
CA SER A 205 1.80 8.13 -11.32
C SER A 205 3.25 8.37 -10.87
N VAL A 206 4.09 7.33 -10.89
CA VAL A 206 5.53 7.44 -10.62
C VAL A 206 6.23 8.19 -11.76
N SER A 207 5.92 7.83 -13.00
CA SER A 207 6.59 8.37 -14.20
C SER A 207 6.14 9.79 -14.57
N ASN A 208 4.86 10.12 -14.35
CA ASN A 208 4.30 11.43 -14.69
C ASN A 208 4.27 12.40 -13.51
N GLY A 209 4.45 11.90 -12.28
CA GLY A 209 4.50 12.73 -11.08
C GLY A 209 5.80 13.52 -11.03
N GLY A 210 5.72 14.84 -11.09
CA GLY A 210 6.82 15.69 -10.63
C GLY A 210 7.11 15.33 -9.18
N GLY A 211 8.32 14.82 -8.91
CA GLY A 211 8.65 14.37 -7.56
C GLY A 211 8.51 15.51 -6.54
N GLU A 212 8.24 15.16 -5.29
CA GLU A 212 8.22 16.13 -4.19
C GLU A 212 9.55 16.14 -3.45
N ASN A 213 10.16 17.33 -3.33
CA ASN A 213 11.38 17.52 -2.56
C ASN A 213 11.19 17.14 -1.09
N MET A 214 11.89 16.10 -0.66
CA MET A 214 12.09 15.73 0.73
C MET A 214 13.18 16.63 1.38
N ARG A 215 13.22 16.66 2.72
CA ARG A 215 14.15 17.51 3.49
C ARG A 215 15.63 17.25 3.21
N ASN A 216 15.98 16.08 2.69
CA ASN A 216 17.33 15.64 2.37
C ASN A 216 17.68 15.78 0.86
N GLY A 217 16.82 16.41 0.06
CA GLY A 217 17.02 16.57 -1.39
C GLY A 217 16.61 15.36 -2.22
N GLU A 218 16.06 14.30 -1.61
CA GLU A 218 15.43 13.19 -2.32
C GLU A 218 14.05 13.59 -2.83
N TYR A 219 13.56 12.94 -3.89
CA TYR A 219 12.26 13.23 -4.48
C TYR A 219 11.29 12.08 -4.23
N ALA A 220 10.20 12.36 -3.51
CA ALA A 220 9.10 11.42 -3.32
C ALA A 220 8.22 11.36 -4.57
N HIS A 221 7.66 10.21 -4.89
CA HIS A 221 6.76 10.02 -6.02
C HIS A 221 5.36 9.68 -5.53
N PRO A 222 4.47 10.69 -5.30
CA PRO A 222 3.11 10.46 -4.84
C PRO A 222 2.37 9.43 -5.69
N LEU A 223 1.98 8.31 -5.08
CA LEU A 223 1.34 7.22 -5.81
C LEU A 223 -0.16 7.41 -5.91
N HIS A 224 -0.68 7.24 -7.12
CA HIS A 224 -2.12 7.19 -7.39
C HIS A 224 -2.51 5.72 -7.55
N ALA A 225 -3.42 5.25 -6.72
CA ALA A 225 -3.90 3.88 -6.81
C ALA A 225 -5.41 3.85 -6.64
N GLU A 226 -6.10 3.24 -7.58
CA GLU A 226 -7.53 3.00 -7.49
C GLU A 226 -7.78 1.52 -7.18
N PRO A 227 -8.76 1.21 -6.32
CA PRO A 227 -9.22 -0.17 -6.20
C PRO A 227 -9.79 -0.64 -7.55
N PRO A 228 -9.63 -1.93 -7.92
CA PRO A 228 -10.29 -2.48 -9.11
C PRO A 228 -11.81 -2.27 -9.05
N ALA A 229 -12.42 -1.85 -10.15
CA ALA A 229 -13.82 -1.40 -10.20
C ALA A 229 -14.83 -2.56 -10.28
N ILE A 230 -14.84 -3.43 -9.26
CA ILE A 230 -15.65 -4.66 -9.24
C ILE A 230 -17.10 -4.36 -8.78
N PRO A 231 -18.12 -4.61 -9.63
CA PRO A 231 -19.53 -4.44 -9.25
C PRO A 231 -19.93 -5.36 -8.10
N GLY A 232 -20.77 -4.88 -7.18
CA GLY A 232 -21.28 -5.70 -6.08
C GLY A 232 -20.23 -6.11 -5.05
N SER A 233 -19.03 -5.52 -5.10
CA SER A 233 -17.93 -5.93 -4.22
C SER A 233 -18.24 -5.65 -2.75
N SER A 234 -17.66 -6.47 -1.88
CA SER A 234 -17.74 -6.34 -0.44
C SER A 234 -16.34 -6.26 0.14
N TRP A 235 -16.04 -5.19 0.85
CA TRP A 235 -14.73 -4.98 1.46
C TRP A 235 -14.81 -5.24 2.94
N VAL A 236 -13.88 -6.04 3.45
CA VAL A 236 -13.67 -6.23 4.88
C VAL A 236 -12.48 -5.36 5.27
N VAL A 237 -12.77 -4.28 5.99
CA VAL A 237 -11.76 -3.30 6.41
C VAL A 237 -11.71 -3.21 7.93
N ARG A 238 -10.61 -2.69 8.45
CA ARG A 238 -10.56 -2.17 9.81
C ARG A 238 -10.24 -0.68 9.69
N GLY A 239 -11.15 0.15 10.16
CA GLY A 239 -11.07 1.59 9.94
C GLY A 239 -11.76 2.38 11.05
N MET A 240 -11.49 3.67 11.08
CA MET A 240 -12.08 4.61 12.03
C MET A 240 -13.32 5.23 11.41
N LYS A 241 -14.46 5.14 12.11
CA LYS A 241 -15.66 5.89 11.74
C LYS A 241 -15.69 7.20 12.52
N ILE A 242 -15.54 8.29 11.80
CA ILE A 242 -15.53 9.66 12.33
C ILE A 242 -16.67 10.40 11.65
N GLU A 243 -17.76 10.60 12.39
CA GLU A 243 -19.01 11.15 11.86
C GLU A 243 -19.52 10.33 10.64
N LYS A 244 -19.60 10.97 9.46
CA LYS A 244 -19.97 10.33 8.18
C LYS A 244 -18.78 9.88 7.34
N THR A 245 -17.57 9.91 7.91
CA THR A 245 -16.34 9.50 7.21
C THR A 245 -15.79 8.20 7.79
N ILE A 246 -15.44 7.26 6.92
CA ILE A 246 -14.68 6.06 7.24
C ILE A 246 -13.26 6.27 6.71
N LEU A 247 -12.27 6.19 7.60
CA LEU A 247 -10.84 6.15 7.28
C LEU A 247 -10.32 4.72 7.44
#